data_AF-A0AAV9JC02-F1
#
_entry.id   AF-A0AAV9JC02-F1
#
_cell.length_a   1.000
_cell.length_b   1.000
_cell.length_c   1.000
_cell.angle_alpha   90.00
_cell.angle_beta   90.00
_cell.angle_gamma   90.00
#
_symmetry.space_group_name_H-M   'P 1'
#
loop_
_entity.id
_entity.type
_entity.pdbx_description
1 polymer ?
#
loop_
_entity_poly.entity_id
_entity_poly.type
_entity_poly.pdbx_seq_one_letter_code
_entity_poly.pdbx_strand_id
1 'polypeptide(L)'
;MHTAIAAAAFAIGASAAIIPRQQCCFSLTASGGQSGTLSQLSDGQNRIGGSGSTASYCIDNGGITDSSGRGCILTPPTTQFQCDAGAASQSGFSISASGQLSYNGSSTFYACPATGTGESNVYSQPVENQAKC
;
A
#
# COMPACT_ATOMS: atom_id res chain seq x y z
N MET A 1 2.88 -6.37 71.98
CA MET A 1 3.06 -7.16 70.74
C MET A 1 2.20 -6.52 69.65
N HIS A 2 2.87 -5.96 68.65
CA HIS A 2 2.45 -5.75 67.24
C HIS A 2 1.20 -4.89 66.93
N THR A 3 1.44 -3.61 66.62
CA THR A 3 0.58 -2.81 65.73
C THR A 3 1.00 -3.07 64.27
N ALA A 4 0.10 -3.64 63.47
CA ALA A 4 0.34 -3.89 62.05
C ALA A 4 0.09 -2.63 61.22
N ILE A 5 1.07 -2.24 60.41
CA ILE A 5 0.94 -1.16 59.41
C ILE A 5 0.41 -1.80 58.12
N ALA A 6 -0.81 -1.47 57.73
CA ALA A 6 -1.37 -1.89 56.45
C ALA A 6 -0.87 -0.95 55.34
N ALA A 7 -0.02 -1.46 54.45
CA ALA A 7 0.38 -0.76 53.23
C ALA A 7 -0.62 -1.07 52.11
N ALA A 8 -1.32 -0.06 51.61
CA ALA A 8 -2.18 -0.18 50.43
C ALA A 8 -1.31 -0.13 49.16
N ALA A 9 -1.24 -1.22 48.42
CA ALA A 9 -0.58 -1.28 47.12
C ALA A 9 -1.56 -0.94 46.00
N PHE A 10 -1.32 0.16 45.28
CA PHE A 10 -2.01 0.47 44.03
C PHE A 10 -1.29 -0.21 42.86
N ALA A 11 -1.92 -1.22 42.27
CA ALA A 11 -1.47 -1.83 41.03
C ALA A 11 -2.12 -1.09 39.84
N ILE A 12 -1.34 -0.32 39.10
CA ILE A 12 -1.78 0.31 37.86
C ILE A 12 -1.60 -0.72 36.74
N GLY A 13 -2.70 -1.32 36.27
CA GLY A 13 -2.69 -2.20 35.10
C GLY A 13 -2.94 -1.40 33.82
N ALA A 14 -1.95 -1.31 32.94
CA ALA A 14 -2.14 -0.77 31.60
C ALA A 14 -2.71 -1.88 30.69
N SER A 15 -3.98 -1.74 30.29
CA SER A 15 -4.58 -2.61 29.28
C SER A 15 -4.36 -2.01 27.90
N ALA A 16 -3.49 -2.62 27.09
CA ALA A 16 -3.38 -2.29 25.67
C ALA A 16 -4.51 -3.02 24.93
N ALA A 17 -5.49 -2.28 24.40
CA ALA A 17 -6.49 -2.85 23.51
C ALA A 17 -5.84 -3.21 22.18
N ILE A 18 -5.82 -4.50 21.83
CA ILE A 18 -5.49 -4.95 20.47
C ILE A 18 -6.72 -4.69 19.61
N ILE A 19 -6.72 -3.57 18.87
CA ILE A 19 -7.75 -3.30 17.88
C ILE A 19 -7.40 -4.13 16.64
N PRO A 20 -8.21 -5.12 16.23
CA PRO A 20 -7.98 -5.83 14.98
C PRO A 20 -8.05 -4.81 13.84
N ARG A 21 -6.98 -4.71 13.04
CA ARG A 21 -6.99 -3.88 11.84
C ARG A 21 -7.99 -4.49 10.87
N GLN A 22 -9.09 -3.79 10.62
CA GLN A 22 -10.06 -4.18 9.62
C GLN A 22 -9.35 -4.19 8.26
N GLN A 23 -9.54 -5.27 7.49
CA GLN A 23 -9.13 -5.31 6.09
C GLN A 23 -9.89 -4.20 5.36
N CYS A 24 -9.18 -3.14 4.97
CA CYS A 24 -9.76 -2.01 4.26
C CYS A 24 -9.56 -2.24 2.77
N CYS A 25 -10.65 -2.26 2.00
CA CYS A 25 -10.59 -2.36 0.55
C CYS A 25 -10.85 -1.00 -0.11
N PHE A 26 -10.11 -0.70 -1.17
CA PHE A 26 -10.05 0.62 -1.80
C PHE A 26 -9.68 0.52 -3.29
N SER A 27 -9.92 1.60 -4.02
CA SER A 27 -9.30 1.88 -5.32
C SER A 27 -8.24 2.97 -5.15
N LEU A 28 -7.34 3.07 -6.12
CA LEU A 28 -6.30 4.10 -6.13
C LEU A 28 -6.56 5.09 -7.26
N THR A 29 -6.45 6.38 -6.95
CA THR A 29 -6.43 7.47 -7.92
C THR A 29 -5.12 8.20 -7.81
N ALA A 30 -4.37 8.24 -8.92
CA ALA A 30 -3.17 9.05 -9.03
C ALA A 30 -3.52 10.52 -9.29
N SER A 31 -2.74 11.41 -8.70
CA SER A 31 -2.80 12.86 -8.91
C SER A 31 -1.38 13.41 -9.01
N GLY A 32 -1.14 14.34 -9.95
CA GLY A 32 0.19 14.93 -10.17
C GLY A 32 0.52 15.00 -11.65
N GLY A 33 1.77 14.68 -12.01
CA GLY A 33 2.25 14.71 -13.41
C GLY A 33 1.48 13.79 -14.36
N GLN A 34 0.95 12.68 -13.85
CA GLN A 34 -0.07 11.86 -14.50
C GLN A 34 -1.20 11.64 -13.49
N SER A 35 -2.45 11.71 -13.97
CA SER A 35 -3.63 11.60 -13.10
C SER A 35 -4.64 10.61 -13.65
N GLY A 36 -5.35 9.93 -12.76
CA GLY A 36 -6.39 8.97 -13.13
C GLY A 36 -6.48 7.81 -12.16
N THR A 37 -7.62 7.12 -12.21
CA THR A 37 -7.82 5.88 -11.45
C THR A 37 -6.93 4.78 -12.01
N LEU A 38 -6.32 3.99 -11.12
CA LEU A 38 -5.54 2.83 -11.51
C LEU A 38 -6.47 1.74 -12.04
N SER A 39 -6.13 1.25 -13.22
CA SER A 39 -6.64 0.00 -13.77
C SER A 39 -5.62 -1.11 -13.56
N GLN A 40 -6.05 -2.37 -13.69
CA GLN A 40 -5.16 -3.51 -13.64
C GLN A 40 -5.30 -4.36 -14.91
N LEU A 41 -4.16 -4.79 -15.46
CA LEU A 41 -4.11 -5.79 -16.52
C LEU A 41 -4.35 -7.19 -15.94
N SER A 42 -4.72 -8.15 -16.80
CA SER A 42 -5.04 -9.52 -16.37
C SER A 42 -3.87 -10.25 -15.71
N ASP A 43 -2.64 -9.87 -16.04
CA ASP A 43 -1.40 -10.41 -15.46
C ASP A 43 -1.03 -9.78 -14.11
N GLY A 44 -1.68 -8.69 -13.70
CA GLY A 44 -1.49 -8.05 -12.39
C GLY A 44 -0.85 -6.67 -12.43
N GLN A 45 -0.45 -6.18 -13.61
CA GLN A 45 0.20 -4.87 -13.74
C GLN A 45 -0.79 -3.74 -13.50
N ASN A 46 -0.43 -2.79 -12.63
CA ASN A 46 -1.24 -1.59 -12.39
C ASN A 46 -0.87 -0.49 -13.39
N ARG A 47 -1.87 0.16 -13.98
CA ARG A 47 -1.68 1.25 -14.96
C ARG A 47 -2.55 2.45 -14.63
N ILE A 48 -1.99 3.66 -14.71
CA ILE A 48 -2.77 4.90 -14.77
C ILE A 48 -3.19 5.11 -16.22
N GLY A 49 -4.45 5.48 -16.44
CA GLY A 49 -5.00 5.72 -17.79
C GLY A 49 -5.14 4.46 -18.65
N GLY A 50 -5.00 3.27 -18.04
CA GLY A 50 -5.17 2.01 -18.74
C GLY A 50 -6.62 1.71 -19.11
N SER A 51 -6.81 0.97 -20.19
CA SER A 51 -8.13 0.55 -20.68
C SER A 51 -8.80 -0.58 -19.89
N GLY A 52 -8.10 -1.12 -18.87
CA GLY A 52 -8.62 -2.19 -18.02
C GLY A 52 -9.69 -1.72 -17.02
N SER A 53 -10.29 -2.67 -16.31
CA SER A 53 -11.20 -2.36 -15.20
C SER A 53 -10.45 -1.64 -14.08
N THR A 54 -11.15 -0.75 -13.36
CA THR A 54 -10.62 -0.13 -12.13
C THR A 54 -10.12 -1.21 -11.17
N ALA A 55 -8.88 -1.07 -10.74
CA ALA A 55 -8.27 -2.00 -9.81
C ALA A 55 -8.88 -1.83 -8.42
N SER A 56 -9.13 -2.96 -7.75
CA SER A 56 -9.57 -3.00 -6.37
C SER A 56 -8.53 -3.71 -5.53
N TYR A 57 -8.21 -3.10 -4.39
CA TYR A 57 -7.16 -3.54 -3.49
C TYR A 57 -7.72 -3.72 -2.09
N CYS A 58 -7.09 -4.56 -1.28
CA CYS A 58 -7.31 -4.62 0.16
C CYS A 58 -5.96 -4.55 0.87
N ILE A 59 -5.88 -3.80 1.97
CA ILE A 59 -4.68 -3.74 2.80
C ILE A 59 -4.90 -4.47 4.12
N ASP A 60 -3.95 -5.31 4.48
CA ASP A 60 -3.86 -5.94 5.79
C ASP A 60 -2.40 -5.99 6.25
N ASN A 61 -2.15 -5.61 7.50
CA ASN A 61 -0.82 -5.61 8.12
C ASN A 61 0.32 -5.01 7.25
N GLY A 62 -0.02 -3.98 6.46
CA GLY A 62 0.92 -3.26 5.59
C GLY A 62 1.24 -3.95 4.27
N GLY A 63 0.62 -5.10 3.98
CA GLY A 63 0.60 -5.74 2.68
C GLY A 63 -0.69 -5.44 1.92
N ILE A 64 -0.60 -5.28 0.61
CA ILE A 64 -1.75 -5.10 -0.28
C ILE A 64 -2.01 -6.38 -1.08
N THR A 65 -3.28 -6.74 -1.27
CA THR A 65 -3.73 -7.75 -2.23
C THR A 65 -4.72 -7.13 -3.21
N ASP A 66 -4.82 -7.67 -4.43
CA ASP A 66 -5.86 -7.29 -5.39
C ASP A 66 -7.14 -8.13 -5.25
N SER A 67 -8.15 -7.82 -6.07
CA SER A 67 -9.43 -8.54 -6.09
C SER A 67 -9.32 -10.02 -6.48
N SER A 68 -8.22 -10.44 -7.10
CA SER A 68 -7.93 -11.84 -7.44
C SER A 68 -7.16 -12.54 -6.33
N GLY A 69 -6.88 -11.86 -5.21
CA GLY A 69 -6.11 -12.38 -4.09
C GLY A 69 -4.60 -12.40 -4.34
N ARG A 70 -4.10 -11.74 -5.40
CA ARG A 70 -2.65 -11.67 -5.68
C ARG A 70 -2.01 -10.64 -4.76
N GLY A 71 -0.87 -10.99 -4.18
CA GLY A 71 -0.09 -10.05 -3.40
C GLY A 71 0.52 -8.97 -4.28
N CYS A 72 0.39 -7.72 -3.86
CA CYS A 72 1.03 -6.60 -4.53
C CYS A 72 2.45 -6.39 -3.99
N ILE A 73 3.37 -6.09 -4.90
CA ILE A 73 4.80 -5.97 -4.68
C ILE A 73 5.35 -4.72 -5.37
N LEU A 74 6.58 -4.34 -5.00
CA LEU A 74 7.42 -3.45 -5.78
C LEU A 74 8.49 -4.30 -6.47
N THR A 75 8.35 -4.54 -7.77
CA THR A 75 9.19 -5.51 -8.48
C THR A 75 10.67 -5.13 -8.45
N PRO A 76 11.57 -6.00 -8.00
CA PRO A 76 13.01 -5.76 -8.16
C PRO A 76 13.42 -5.85 -9.63
N PRO A 77 14.40 -5.05 -10.10
CA PRO A 77 15.02 -3.92 -9.41
C PRO A 77 14.28 -2.58 -9.60
N THR A 78 13.24 -2.55 -10.43
CA THR A 78 12.63 -1.31 -10.93
C THR A 78 11.68 -0.64 -9.94
N THR A 79 11.26 -1.34 -8.90
CA THR A 79 10.28 -0.91 -7.89
C THR A 79 8.87 -0.62 -8.45
N GLN A 80 8.47 -1.31 -9.52
CA GLN A 80 7.14 -1.15 -10.11
C GLN A 80 6.07 -1.74 -9.19
N PHE A 81 5.00 -0.99 -8.94
CA PHE A 81 3.86 -1.44 -8.15
C PHE A 81 2.93 -2.34 -8.98
N GLN A 82 2.97 -3.64 -8.71
CA GLN A 82 2.21 -4.67 -9.45
C GLN A 82 1.67 -5.74 -8.50
N CYS A 83 0.64 -6.48 -8.91
CA CYS A 83 0.09 -7.60 -8.15
C CYS A 83 0.20 -8.88 -8.97
N ASP A 84 1.43 -9.35 -9.15
CA ASP A 84 1.76 -10.47 -10.03
C ASP A 84 1.15 -11.80 -9.55
N ALA A 85 0.82 -12.68 -10.48
CA ALA A 85 0.28 -14.00 -10.14
C ALA A 85 1.26 -14.80 -9.27
N GLY A 86 0.77 -15.28 -8.13
CA GLY A 86 1.57 -16.07 -7.18
C GLY A 86 2.51 -15.23 -6.30
N ALA A 87 2.53 -13.90 -6.44
CA ALA A 87 3.30 -13.05 -5.54
C ALA A 87 2.69 -13.03 -4.12
N ALA A 88 3.56 -13.16 -3.13
CA ALA A 88 3.20 -12.87 -1.74
C ALA A 88 3.07 -11.35 -1.55
N SER A 89 2.12 -10.94 -0.70
CA SER A 89 1.92 -9.52 -0.43
C SER A 89 3.16 -8.93 0.27
N GLN A 90 3.75 -7.89 -0.32
CA GLN A 90 4.90 -7.21 0.25
C GLN A 90 4.46 -6.21 1.31
N SER A 91 5.05 -6.29 2.50
CA SER A 91 4.82 -5.31 3.58
C SER A 91 5.53 -3.98 3.32
N GLY A 92 5.04 -2.92 3.97
CA GLY A 92 5.64 -1.58 3.93
C GLY A 92 4.67 -0.52 3.39
N PHE A 93 3.50 -0.95 2.89
CA PHE A 93 2.43 -0.04 2.52
C PHE A 93 1.66 0.46 3.73
N SER A 94 1.17 1.69 3.65
CA SER A 94 0.19 2.21 4.60
C SER A 94 -0.72 3.23 3.94
N ILE A 95 -1.95 3.35 4.47
CA ILE A 95 -2.91 4.38 4.07
C ILE A 95 -2.98 5.39 5.20
N SER A 96 -2.71 6.67 4.92
CA SER A 96 -2.84 7.74 5.91
C SER A 96 -4.31 8.00 6.26
N ALA A 97 -4.56 8.74 7.34
CA ALA A 97 -5.92 9.18 7.69
C ALA A 97 -6.59 10.05 6.60
N SER A 98 -5.80 10.66 5.71
CA SER A 98 -6.29 11.41 4.56
C SER A 98 -6.53 10.54 3.31
N GLY A 99 -6.36 9.22 3.42
CA GLY A 99 -6.55 8.28 2.31
C GLY A 99 -5.37 8.19 1.34
N GLN A 100 -4.19 8.70 1.73
CA GLN A 100 -3.02 8.72 0.86
C GLN A 100 -2.21 7.42 1.04
N LEU A 101 -1.96 6.71 -0.06
CA LEU A 101 -1.07 5.55 -0.06
C LEU A 101 0.38 5.99 0.12
N SER A 102 1.12 5.25 0.93
CA SER A 102 2.55 5.40 1.10
C SER A 102 3.24 4.04 1.14
N TYR A 103 4.51 4.01 0.77
CA TYR A 103 5.42 2.88 0.95
C TYR A 103 6.65 3.33 1.73
N ASN A 104 6.96 2.66 2.84
CA ASN A 104 8.07 3.00 3.74
C ASN A 104 8.13 4.49 4.12
N GLY A 105 6.97 5.10 4.34
CA GLY A 105 6.82 6.50 4.75
C GLY A 105 6.82 7.53 3.62
N SER A 106 7.07 7.13 2.36
CA SER A 106 6.94 8.02 1.19
C SER A 106 5.58 7.83 0.52
N SER A 107 4.85 8.92 0.30
CA SER A 107 3.64 8.94 -0.55
C SER A 107 3.91 9.37 -1.99
N THR A 108 5.19 9.56 -2.36
CA THR A 108 5.59 9.90 -3.72
C THR A 108 5.76 8.64 -4.55
N PHE A 109 5.04 8.60 -5.67
CA PHE A 109 5.17 7.57 -6.70
C PHE A 109 5.43 8.24 -8.05
N TYR A 110 6.10 7.51 -8.94
CA TYR A 110 6.51 7.99 -10.25
C TYR A 110 5.69 7.28 -11.32
N ALA A 111 5.10 8.05 -12.22
CA ALA A 111 4.38 7.54 -13.36
C ALA A 111 5.30 7.56 -14.58
N CYS A 112 5.60 6.39 -15.14
CA CYS A 112 6.41 6.31 -16.36
C CYS A 112 5.60 5.68 -17.50
N PRO A 113 5.74 6.17 -18.75
CA PRO A 113 5.01 5.61 -19.88
C PRO A 113 5.16 4.10 -19.98
N ALA A 114 4.01 3.43 -19.95
CA ALA A 114 3.84 1.99 -20.07
C ALA A 114 4.01 1.52 -21.51
N THR A 115 3.35 2.27 -22.39
CA THR A 115 3.13 2.02 -23.80
C THR A 115 3.11 3.40 -24.48
N GLY A 116 3.28 3.44 -25.80
CA GLY A 116 3.19 4.70 -26.56
C GLY A 116 1.80 5.36 -26.56
N THR A 117 0.82 4.79 -25.84
CA THR A 117 -0.61 5.13 -25.93
C THR A 117 -1.14 5.90 -24.72
N GLY A 118 -0.27 6.51 -23.90
CA GLY A 118 -0.66 7.38 -22.79
C GLY A 118 -0.93 6.67 -21.46
N GLU A 119 -0.82 5.34 -21.43
CA GLU A 119 -0.85 4.57 -20.19
C GLU A 119 0.47 4.75 -19.42
N SER A 120 0.43 4.62 -18.10
CA SER A 120 1.65 4.73 -17.27
C SER A 120 1.73 3.65 -16.20
N ASN A 121 2.91 3.08 -16.05
CA ASN A 121 3.28 2.27 -14.90
C ASN A 121 3.52 3.14 -13.68
N VAL A 122 3.39 2.56 -12.49
CA VAL A 122 3.60 3.23 -11.21
C VAL A 122 4.82 2.64 -10.52
N TYR A 123 5.74 3.48 -10.07
CA TYR A 123 6.99 3.07 -9.40
C TYR A 123 7.16 3.81 -8.07
N SER A 124 7.84 3.18 -7.11
CA SER A 124 8.19 3.85 -5.84
C SER A 124 9.47 4.71 -5.93
N GLN A 125 10.25 4.51 -6.99
CA GLN A 125 11.48 5.25 -7.29
C GLN A 125 11.50 5.65 -8.76
N PRO A 126 12.24 6.71 -9.13
CA PRO A 126 12.47 7.04 -10.54
C PRO A 126 13.15 5.87 -11.25
N VAL A 127 12.78 5.63 -12.51
CA VAL A 127 13.42 4.60 -13.33
C VAL A 127 14.60 5.23 -14.08
N GLU A 128 15.80 4.68 -13.88
CA GLU A 128 17.00 5.15 -14.58
C GLU A 128 16.81 5.10 -16.10
N ASN A 129 17.30 6.14 -16.79
CA ASN A 129 17.25 6.28 -18.25
C ASN A 129 15.83 6.35 -18.85
N GLN A 130 14.78 6.55 -18.05
CA GLN A 130 13.45 6.92 -18.54
C GLN A 130 13.16 8.40 -18.29
N ALA A 131 13.49 9.24 -19.28
CA ALA A 131 13.30 10.69 -19.20
C ALA A 131 11.83 11.17 -19.16
N LYS A 132 10.87 10.24 -19.28
CA LYS A 132 9.42 10.52 -19.19
C LYS A 132 8.81 10.08 -17.86
N CYS A 133 9.63 9.57 -16.94
CA CYS A 133 9.41 9.66 -15.51
C CYS A 133 9.92 11.05 -15.05
#